data_AF-A0A939VXG4-F1
#
_entry.id   AF-A0A939VXG4-F1
#
_cell.length_a   1.000
_cell.length_b   1.000
_cell.length_c   1.000
_cell.angle_alpha   90.00
_cell.angle_beta   90.00
_cell.angle_gamma   90.00
#
_symmetry.space_group_name_H-M   'P 1'
#
loop_
_entity.id
_entity.type
_entity.pdbx_description
1 polymer ?
#
loop_
_entity_poly.entity_id
_entity_poly.type
_entity_poly.pdbx_seq_one_letter_code
_entity_poly.pdbx_strand_id
1 'polypeptide(L)'
;FAYFDTLQPPKGGIRPDDHVLVQVTTYTMKFHDHLRGISDPANREYLKLLNEWEKCANGRLAIWDYWRYYSGFLPPATNALNLQEFCRKCRDLKMHLIFIEQENEPKTLVSFCDLSTFLGARLMDDPDRDAEELISEFMNGYYGPAAESMRKYLTLIHEGMKKDAKPMEQNPFWTRKYLGDPEFYRQSFALLKKAREAVSGDAVRLARVNGEMLILESTYLKTWETHANALKLNKSELQKDIESIMPSVMKYYFSPKTLQKYMIKDLIDSYAEKIKVVQAKPEDVCKPLNDFDPMKEGVILLETKDIKGGGNHLVDADAPKGKTISISASKSKEQAEEMHKKPFVFGLYEKDSQKHLLSGRVFAANMPQDDKYNWYSIVTTRLYRGLILWLHQSWILSWKIGQNFNSATPEKSYKVYVLLKFQGKGYVKDSKKQSDIRLARAALVPQEEK
;
A
#
# COMPACT_ATOMS: atom_id res chain seq x y z
N PHE A 1 -10.39 -24.80 -6.13
CA PHE A 1 -9.95 -23.46 -6.56
C PHE A 1 -8.87 -23.62 -7.60
N ALA A 2 -9.09 -23.08 -8.80
CA ALA A 2 -8.00 -22.85 -9.76
C ALA A 2 -7.39 -21.48 -9.43
N TYR A 3 -6.16 -21.48 -8.91
CA TYR A 3 -5.41 -20.29 -8.51
C TYR A 3 -4.02 -20.30 -9.17
N PHE A 4 -3.13 -19.34 -8.86
CA PHE A 4 -1.80 -19.11 -9.46
C PHE A 4 -1.25 -20.23 -10.39
N ASP A 5 -0.85 -21.38 -9.81
CA ASP A 5 -0.15 -22.46 -10.51
C ASP A 5 -1.06 -23.38 -11.36
N THR A 6 -2.37 -23.15 -11.31
CA THR A 6 -3.44 -23.94 -11.95
C THR A 6 -4.41 -23.05 -12.72
N LEU A 7 -3.98 -21.84 -13.11
CA LEU A 7 -4.86 -20.86 -13.71
C LEU A 7 -5.47 -21.36 -15.01
N GLN A 8 -4.69 -22.08 -15.83
CA GLN A 8 -5.15 -22.62 -17.12
C GLN A 8 -5.94 -23.93 -16.92
N PRO A 9 -7.00 -24.17 -17.71
CA PRO A 9 -7.70 -25.46 -17.69
C PRO A 9 -6.76 -26.62 -18.06
N PRO A 10 -7.02 -27.83 -17.53
CA PRO A 10 -6.22 -29.00 -17.89
C PRO A 10 -6.37 -29.35 -19.38
N LYS A 11 -5.28 -29.85 -19.98
CA LYS A 11 -5.25 -30.29 -21.39
C LYS A 11 -5.68 -31.75 -21.52
N GLY A 12 -5.94 -32.19 -22.76
CA GLY A 12 -6.21 -33.60 -23.07
C GLY A 12 -7.64 -34.07 -22.77
N GLY A 13 -8.60 -33.15 -22.68
CA GLY A 13 -10.02 -33.49 -22.47
C GLY A 13 -10.39 -33.86 -21.03
N ILE A 14 -9.49 -33.65 -20.08
CA ILE A 14 -9.77 -33.83 -18.65
C ILE A 14 -10.89 -32.87 -18.24
N ARG A 15 -11.87 -33.39 -17.50
CA ARG A 15 -13.04 -32.65 -17.01
C ARG A 15 -13.28 -32.93 -15.53
N PRO A 16 -13.82 -31.97 -14.78
CA PRO A 16 -14.27 -32.21 -13.41
C PRO A 16 -15.44 -33.20 -13.40
N ASP A 17 -15.48 -34.06 -12.38
CA ASP A 17 -16.62 -34.94 -12.08
C ASP A 17 -17.93 -34.13 -11.92
N ASP A 18 -19.07 -34.79 -12.03
CA ASP A 18 -20.38 -34.13 -11.99
C ASP A 18 -20.70 -33.46 -10.66
N HIS A 19 -20.06 -33.89 -9.57
CA HIS A 19 -20.21 -33.28 -8.24
C HIS A 19 -19.14 -32.23 -7.90
N VAL A 20 -18.31 -31.84 -8.87
CA VAL A 20 -17.22 -30.88 -8.65
C VAL A 20 -17.56 -29.52 -9.29
N LEU A 21 -17.70 -28.51 -8.44
CA LEU A 21 -17.77 -27.10 -8.86
C LEU A 21 -16.36 -26.55 -9.04
N VAL A 22 -16.07 -25.99 -10.21
CA VAL A 22 -14.79 -25.34 -10.49
C VAL A 22 -14.91 -23.86 -10.19
N GLN A 23 -14.29 -23.41 -9.09
CA GLN A 23 -14.18 -21.99 -8.80
C GLN A 23 -12.86 -21.41 -9.33
N VAL A 24 -12.96 -20.45 -10.24
CA VAL A 24 -11.85 -19.70 -10.83
C VAL A 24 -11.64 -18.40 -10.07
N THR A 25 -10.39 -18.07 -9.79
CA THR A 25 -10.03 -16.80 -9.16
C THR A 25 -8.72 -16.26 -9.73
N THR A 26 -8.68 -14.94 -9.96
CA THR A 26 -7.51 -14.23 -10.47
C THR A 26 -7.16 -13.09 -9.53
N TYR A 27 -6.22 -13.31 -8.61
CA TYR A 27 -5.71 -12.25 -7.73
C TYR A 27 -4.61 -11.38 -8.38
N THR A 28 -4.30 -11.61 -9.66
CA THR A 28 -3.15 -10.95 -10.29
C THR A 28 -3.57 -9.77 -11.13
N MET A 29 -3.05 -8.59 -10.76
CA MET A 29 -3.13 -7.30 -11.46
C MET A 29 -2.71 -7.34 -12.94
N LYS A 30 -2.19 -8.48 -13.41
CA LYS A 30 -1.74 -8.69 -14.79
C LYS A 30 -2.85 -9.12 -15.74
N PHE A 31 -3.95 -9.70 -15.24
CA PHE A 31 -4.91 -10.39 -16.11
C PHE A 31 -6.32 -9.81 -16.08
N HIS A 32 -6.76 -9.25 -14.95
CA HIS A 32 -8.09 -8.63 -14.80
C HIS A 32 -7.92 -7.16 -14.39
N ASP A 33 -8.80 -6.29 -14.86
CA ASP A 33 -8.98 -4.89 -14.46
C ASP A 33 -10.45 -4.69 -14.10
N HIS A 34 -10.76 -4.90 -12.81
CA HIS A 34 -12.13 -4.84 -12.30
C HIS A 34 -12.75 -3.43 -12.40
N LEU A 35 -11.92 -2.41 -12.57
CA LEU A 35 -12.36 -1.03 -12.74
C LEU A 35 -12.85 -0.72 -14.16
N ARG A 36 -12.76 -1.67 -15.08
CA ARG A 36 -13.27 -1.58 -16.46
C ARG A 36 -14.30 -2.66 -16.72
N GLY A 37 -15.08 -2.46 -17.79
CA GLY A 37 -15.98 -3.48 -18.31
C GLY A 37 -15.24 -4.79 -18.61
N ILE A 38 -15.90 -5.92 -18.38
CA ILE A 38 -15.30 -7.25 -18.62
C ILE A 38 -14.95 -7.48 -20.10
N SER A 39 -15.58 -6.76 -21.03
CA SER A 39 -15.28 -6.78 -22.47
C SER A 39 -14.24 -5.74 -22.91
N ASP A 40 -13.74 -4.90 -22.00
CA ASP A 40 -12.65 -3.95 -22.31
C ASP A 40 -11.42 -4.71 -22.84
N PRO A 41 -10.67 -4.18 -23.82
CA PRO A 41 -9.45 -4.81 -24.31
C PRO A 41 -8.44 -5.18 -23.23
N ALA A 42 -8.39 -4.43 -22.12
CA ALA A 42 -7.57 -4.75 -20.94
C ALA A 42 -7.91 -6.10 -20.31
N ASN A 43 -9.17 -6.54 -20.43
CA ASN A 43 -9.73 -7.76 -19.83
C ASN A 43 -9.78 -8.95 -20.80
N ARG A 44 -9.21 -8.83 -22.02
CA ARG A 44 -9.30 -9.87 -23.05
C ARG A 44 -8.78 -11.24 -22.61
N GLU A 45 -7.61 -11.28 -21.97
CA GLU A 45 -7.01 -12.54 -21.53
C GLU A 45 -7.81 -13.17 -20.39
N TYR A 46 -8.36 -12.36 -19.49
CA TYR A 46 -9.25 -12.83 -18.44
C TYR A 46 -10.54 -13.40 -19.02
N LEU A 47 -11.17 -12.70 -19.95
CA LEU A 47 -12.38 -13.19 -20.59
C LEU A 47 -12.12 -14.47 -21.37
N LYS A 48 -11.01 -14.56 -22.11
CA LYS A 48 -10.58 -15.79 -22.79
C LYS A 48 -10.47 -16.95 -21.79
N LEU A 49 -9.80 -16.72 -20.67
CA LEU A 49 -9.63 -17.71 -19.61
C LEU A 49 -10.98 -18.21 -19.08
N LEU A 50 -11.93 -17.32 -18.79
CA LEU A 50 -13.26 -17.70 -18.31
C LEU A 50 -14.03 -18.54 -19.33
N ASN A 51 -13.93 -18.21 -20.63
CA ASN A 51 -14.54 -19.01 -21.70
C ASN A 51 -13.91 -20.41 -21.82
N GLU A 52 -12.60 -20.53 -21.64
CA GLU A 52 -11.93 -21.83 -21.68
C GLU A 52 -12.33 -22.69 -20.46
N TRP A 53 -12.49 -22.07 -19.30
CA TRP A 53 -13.00 -22.74 -18.10
C TRP A 53 -14.47 -23.13 -18.22
N GLU A 54 -15.34 -22.31 -18.81
CA GLU A 54 -16.74 -22.65 -19.09
C GLU A 54 -16.83 -23.95 -19.91
N LYS A 55 -16.03 -24.03 -20.98
CA LYS A 55 -15.95 -25.23 -21.83
C LYS A 55 -15.45 -26.46 -21.09
N CYS A 56 -14.51 -26.30 -20.15
CA CYS A 56 -13.97 -27.40 -19.35
C CYS A 56 -14.96 -27.87 -18.28
N ALA A 57 -15.53 -26.92 -17.53
CA ALA A 57 -16.39 -27.15 -16.37
C ALA A 57 -17.81 -27.60 -16.72
N ASN A 58 -18.22 -27.49 -17.98
CA ASN A 58 -19.51 -28.02 -18.49
C ASN A 58 -20.72 -27.52 -17.67
N GLY A 59 -20.81 -26.20 -17.46
CA GLY A 59 -21.90 -25.59 -16.69
C GLY A 59 -21.73 -25.62 -15.16
N ARG A 60 -20.59 -26.10 -14.65
CA ARG A 60 -20.24 -26.11 -13.21
C ARG A 60 -19.12 -25.11 -12.89
N LEU A 61 -19.22 -23.92 -13.49
CA LEU A 61 -18.26 -22.85 -13.28
C LEU A 61 -18.72 -21.94 -12.16
N ALA A 62 -17.81 -21.55 -11.28
CA ALA A 62 -18.00 -20.51 -10.29
C ALA A 62 -16.84 -19.52 -10.37
N ILE A 63 -17.08 -18.32 -9.85
CA ILE A 63 -16.06 -17.27 -9.79
C ILE A 63 -15.87 -16.80 -8.35
N TRP A 64 -14.63 -16.55 -7.98
CA TRP A 64 -14.25 -15.69 -6.86
C TRP A 64 -13.47 -14.52 -7.43
N ASP A 65 -14.09 -13.35 -7.45
CA ASP A 65 -13.53 -12.12 -7.99
C ASP A 65 -13.26 -11.07 -6.90
N TYR A 66 -12.37 -10.14 -7.19
CA TYR A 66 -11.95 -9.08 -6.28
C TYR A 66 -12.36 -7.73 -6.87
N TRP A 67 -13.23 -7.00 -6.18
CA TRP A 67 -13.64 -5.64 -6.59
C TRP A 67 -12.90 -4.55 -5.83
N ARG A 68 -11.69 -4.87 -5.36
CA ARG A 68 -10.74 -3.93 -4.77
C ARG A 68 -9.32 -4.42 -4.94
N TYR A 69 -8.36 -3.50 -4.81
CA TYR A 69 -6.95 -3.83 -4.67
C TYR A 69 -6.53 -3.99 -3.21
N TYR A 70 -5.66 -4.97 -2.94
CA TYR A 70 -5.07 -5.24 -1.62
C TYR A 70 -3.66 -4.66 -1.44
N SER A 71 -3.19 -3.90 -2.41
CA SER A 71 -1.87 -3.26 -2.38
C SER A 71 -1.97 -1.76 -2.59
N GLY A 72 -1.26 -1.02 -1.74
CA GLY A 72 -1.10 0.42 -1.90
C GLY A 72 -2.29 1.26 -1.49
N PHE A 73 -2.24 2.53 -1.90
CA PHE A 73 -3.27 3.52 -1.64
C PHE A 73 -4.37 3.43 -2.72
N LEU A 74 -5.63 3.53 -2.31
CA LEU A 74 -6.80 3.53 -3.20
C LEU A 74 -7.26 4.97 -3.46
N PRO A 75 -7.04 5.53 -4.67
CA PRO A 75 -7.56 6.84 -5.04
C PRO A 75 -9.05 6.76 -5.40
N PRO A 76 -9.73 7.89 -5.69
CA PRO A 76 -11.07 7.88 -6.28
C PRO A 76 -11.11 7.04 -7.55
N ALA A 77 -11.73 5.87 -7.45
CA ALA A 77 -11.92 4.90 -8.51
C ALA A 77 -13.03 3.93 -8.09
N THR A 78 -13.87 3.52 -9.03
CA THR A 78 -14.97 2.58 -8.74
C THR A 78 -15.36 1.81 -10.00
N ASN A 79 -15.81 0.58 -9.79
CA ASN A 79 -16.32 -0.29 -10.83
C ASN A 79 -17.85 -0.23 -10.99
N ALA A 80 -18.56 0.56 -10.18
CA ALA A 80 -20.02 0.52 -10.08
C ALA A 80 -20.73 0.55 -11.44
N LEU A 81 -20.29 1.42 -12.35
CA LEU A 81 -20.90 1.57 -13.69
C LEU A 81 -20.60 0.41 -14.67
N ASN A 82 -19.71 -0.52 -14.31
CA ASN A 82 -19.34 -1.69 -15.11
C ASN A 82 -19.96 -3.00 -14.59
N LEU A 83 -20.60 -2.98 -13.41
CA LEU A 83 -21.07 -4.20 -12.73
C LEU A 83 -22.16 -4.95 -13.50
N GLN A 84 -23.02 -4.25 -14.23
CA GLN A 84 -24.08 -4.89 -15.02
C GLN A 84 -23.50 -5.74 -16.15
N GLU A 85 -22.48 -5.21 -16.85
CA GLU A 85 -21.79 -5.94 -17.90
C GLU A 85 -21.14 -7.22 -17.34
N PHE A 86 -20.47 -7.10 -16.18
CA PHE A 86 -19.87 -8.23 -15.48
C PHE A 86 -20.93 -9.30 -15.13
N CYS A 87 -22.03 -8.93 -14.48
CA CYS A 87 -23.06 -9.88 -14.04
C CYS A 87 -23.77 -10.55 -15.22
N ARG A 88 -24.10 -9.80 -16.29
CA ARG A 88 -24.61 -10.38 -17.54
C ARG A 88 -23.63 -11.37 -18.13
N LYS A 89 -22.33 -11.05 -18.11
CA LYS A 89 -21.32 -11.96 -18.64
C LYS A 89 -21.20 -13.25 -17.82
N CYS A 90 -21.29 -13.18 -16.49
CA CYS A 90 -21.34 -14.36 -15.63
C CYS A 90 -22.55 -15.25 -15.95
N ARG A 91 -23.75 -14.66 -16.16
CA ARG A 91 -24.95 -15.38 -16.61
C ARG A 91 -24.72 -16.06 -17.95
N ASP A 92 -24.18 -15.34 -18.93
CA ASP A 92 -23.94 -15.87 -20.29
C ASP A 92 -22.92 -17.01 -20.30
N LEU A 93 -21.97 -17.01 -19.35
CA LEU A 93 -21.02 -18.09 -19.08
C LEU A 93 -21.60 -19.20 -18.18
N LYS A 94 -22.90 -19.13 -17.85
CA LYS A 94 -23.63 -20.11 -17.03
C LYS A 94 -22.95 -20.38 -15.69
N MET A 95 -22.41 -19.33 -15.07
CA MET A 95 -21.78 -19.45 -13.76
C MET A 95 -22.82 -19.80 -12.70
N HIS A 96 -22.54 -20.82 -11.91
CA HIS A 96 -23.43 -21.32 -10.85
C HIS A 96 -23.30 -20.50 -9.55
N LEU A 97 -22.14 -19.91 -9.30
CA LEU A 97 -21.86 -19.12 -8.11
C LEU A 97 -20.94 -17.95 -8.44
N ILE A 98 -21.31 -16.78 -7.93
CA ILE A 98 -20.51 -15.56 -7.96
C ILE A 98 -20.20 -15.19 -6.52
N PHE A 99 -18.92 -15.25 -6.16
CA PHE A 99 -18.43 -14.73 -4.89
C PHE A 99 -17.54 -13.52 -5.16
N ILE A 100 -17.83 -12.41 -4.50
CA ILE A 100 -17.10 -11.15 -4.65
C ILE A 100 -16.45 -10.80 -3.33
N GLU A 101 -15.15 -10.56 -3.36
CA GLU A 101 -14.42 -10.01 -2.22
C GLU A 101 -14.24 -8.49 -2.40
N GLN A 102 -14.92 -7.74 -1.54
CA GLN A 102 -14.87 -6.29 -1.47
C GLN A 102 -15.22 -5.84 -0.06
N GLU A 103 -14.33 -5.05 0.53
CA GLU A 103 -14.53 -4.49 1.85
C GLU A 103 -13.73 -3.20 2.02
N ASN A 104 -14.20 -2.37 2.95
CA ASN A 104 -13.40 -1.29 3.47
C ASN A 104 -12.44 -1.82 4.53
N GLU A 105 -11.21 -1.32 4.55
CA GLU A 105 -10.27 -1.49 5.66
C GLU A 105 -9.90 -0.13 6.25
N PRO A 106 -9.52 -0.04 7.54
CA PRO A 106 -9.20 1.25 8.17
C PRO A 106 -8.10 2.05 7.45
N LYS A 107 -7.21 1.39 6.70
CA LYS A 107 -6.13 2.01 5.93
C LYS A 107 -6.45 2.26 4.46
N THR A 108 -7.49 1.61 3.94
CA THR A 108 -7.83 1.61 2.51
C THR A 108 -9.35 1.56 2.38
N LEU A 109 -9.97 2.73 2.36
CA LEU A 109 -11.37 2.86 1.96
C LEU A 109 -11.47 2.79 0.44
N VAL A 110 -12.52 2.15 -0.06
CA VAL A 110 -12.82 2.02 -1.50
C VAL A 110 -13.91 3.03 -1.86
N SER A 111 -13.67 3.87 -2.86
CA SER A 111 -14.67 4.84 -3.33
C SER A 111 -15.93 4.10 -3.81
N PHE A 112 -17.08 4.56 -3.34
CA PHE A 112 -18.39 4.00 -3.61
C PHE A 112 -18.52 2.51 -3.25
N CYS A 113 -17.78 2.04 -2.23
CA CYS A 113 -17.85 0.64 -1.75
C CYS A 113 -19.30 0.18 -1.53
N ASP A 114 -20.07 0.96 -0.76
CA ASP A 114 -21.45 0.62 -0.40
C ASP A 114 -22.38 0.55 -1.63
N LEU A 115 -22.15 1.43 -2.62
CA LEU A 115 -22.88 1.40 -3.89
C LEU A 115 -22.53 0.15 -4.69
N SER A 116 -21.23 -0.15 -4.85
CA SER A 116 -20.80 -1.36 -5.58
C SER A 116 -21.34 -2.63 -4.91
N THR A 117 -21.37 -2.68 -3.58
CA THR A 117 -21.96 -3.81 -2.83
C THR A 117 -23.45 -3.92 -3.07
N PHE A 118 -24.22 -2.82 -2.94
CA PHE A 118 -25.66 -2.82 -3.21
C PHE A 118 -25.96 -3.21 -4.66
N LEU A 119 -25.34 -2.52 -5.61
CA LEU A 119 -25.58 -2.70 -7.04
C LEU A 119 -25.19 -4.11 -7.48
N GLY A 120 -24.03 -4.61 -7.02
CA GLY A 120 -23.60 -5.98 -7.25
C GLY A 120 -24.60 -7.00 -6.71
N ALA A 121 -25.08 -6.85 -5.47
CA ALA A 121 -26.07 -7.76 -4.90
C ALA A 121 -27.38 -7.78 -5.70
N ARG A 122 -27.86 -6.63 -6.18
CA ARG A 122 -29.08 -6.53 -6.98
C ARG A 122 -28.91 -7.11 -8.39
N LEU A 123 -27.73 -6.98 -9.00
CA LEU A 123 -27.44 -7.47 -10.34
C LEU A 123 -27.01 -8.94 -10.40
N MET A 124 -26.47 -9.48 -9.30
CA MET A 124 -26.24 -10.92 -9.16
C MET A 124 -27.56 -11.71 -9.01
N ASP A 125 -28.59 -11.08 -8.43
CA ASP A 125 -29.96 -11.61 -8.35
C ASP A 125 -30.67 -11.54 -9.71
N ASP A 126 -30.65 -10.38 -10.37
CA ASP A 126 -31.16 -10.20 -11.74
C ASP A 126 -30.28 -9.23 -12.55
N PRO A 127 -29.45 -9.74 -13.49
CA PRO A 127 -28.50 -8.94 -14.25
C PRO A 127 -29.15 -8.08 -15.34
N ASP A 128 -30.45 -8.23 -15.63
CA ASP A 128 -31.15 -7.45 -16.65
C ASP A 128 -31.90 -6.23 -16.09
N ARG A 129 -31.95 -6.09 -14.75
CA ARG A 129 -32.46 -4.88 -14.11
C ARG A 129 -31.69 -3.65 -14.55
N ASP A 130 -32.39 -2.54 -14.69
CA ASP A 130 -31.79 -1.26 -15.07
C ASP A 130 -30.81 -0.79 -13.97
N ALA A 131 -29.54 -0.72 -14.33
CA ALA A 131 -28.47 -0.33 -13.41
C ALA A 131 -28.58 1.16 -13.03
N GLU A 132 -29.04 2.03 -13.92
CA GLU A 132 -29.20 3.46 -13.64
C GLU A 132 -30.35 3.71 -12.66
N GLU A 133 -31.46 2.97 -12.80
CA GLU A 133 -32.55 3.00 -11.82
C GLU A 133 -32.08 2.54 -10.45
N LEU A 134 -31.32 1.44 -10.38
CA LEU A 134 -30.73 0.90 -9.14
C LEU A 134 -29.77 1.89 -8.48
N ILE A 135 -28.88 2.51 -9.26
CA ILE A 135 -28.00 3.57 -8.77
C ILE A 135 -28.87 4.74 -8.25
N SER A 136 -30.07 4.96 -8.80
CA SER A 136 -30.92 6.12 -8.44
C SER A 136 -31.57 5.90 -7.10
N GLU A 137 -32.18 4.72 -6.96
CA GLU A 137 -32.69 4.19 -5.71
C GLU A 137 -31.64 4.29 -4.61
N PHE A 138 -30.42 3.78 -4.85
CA PHE A 138 -29.35 3.81 -3.87
C PHE A 138 -28.94 5.24 -3.51
N MET A 139 -28.66 6.09 -4.51
CA MET A 139 -28.15 7.44 -4.26
C MET A 139 -29.17 8.27 -3.46
N ASN A 140 -30.46 8.17 -3.81
CA ASN A 140 -31.54 8.87 -3.13
C ASN A 140 -31.72 8.35 -1.70
N GLY A 141 -31.71 7.03 -1.47
CA GLY A 141 -31.86 6.46 -0.13
C GLY A 141 -30.64 6.68 0.77
N TYR A 142 -29.44 6.42 0.22
CA TYR A 142 -28.18 6.40 0.97
C TYR A 142 -27.62 7.80 1.23
N TYR A 143 -27.66 8.69 0.24
CA TYR A 143 -27.12 10.06 0.35
C TYR A 143 -28.22 11.12 0.56
N GLY A 144 -29.50 10.81 0.32
CA GLY A 144 -30.59 11.74 0.57
C GLY A 144 -30.43 13.06 -0.21
N PRO A 145 -30.48 14.23 0.45
CA PRO A 145 -30.28 15.53 -0.20
C PRO A 145 -28.97 15.67 -0.99
N ALA A 146 -27.93 14.87 -0.69
CA ALA A 146 -26.66 14.88 -1.42
C ALA A 146 -26.67 14.03 -2.70
N ALA A 147 -27.74 13.29 -3.01
CA ALA A 147 -27.79 12.30 -4.09
C ALA A 147 -27.34 12.83 -5.46
N GLU A 148 -27.82 14.01 -5.86
CA GLU A 148 -27.46 14.62 -7.15
C GLU A 148 -25.95 14.90 -7.25
N SER A 149 -25.37 15.48 -6.20
CA SER A 149 -23.94 15.80 -6.14
C SER A 149 -23.08 14.54 -6.16
N MET A 150 -23.51 13.50 -5.43
CA MET A 150 -22.80 12.22 -5.39
C MET A 150 -22.90 11.45 -6.71
N ARG A 151 -24.04 11.51 -7.42
CA ARG A 151 -24.19 10.96 -8.77
C ARG A 151 -23.26 11.63 -9.77
N LYS A 152 -23.21 12.97 -9.78
CA LYS A 152 -22.27 13.72 -10.62
C LYS A 152 -20.81 13.39 -10.29
N TYR A 153 -20.50 13.17 -9.01
CA TYR A 153 -19.16 12.76 -8.59
C TYR A 153 -18.80 11.34 -9.08
N LEU A 154 -19.73 10.39 -8.99
CA LEU A 154 -19.58 9.04 -9.55
C LEU A 154 -19.28 9.11 -11.06
N THR A 155 -20.07 9.87 -11.82
CA THR A 155 -19.85 10.08 -13.26
C THR A 155 -18.48 10.71 -13.53
N LEU A 156 -18.09 11.72 -12.76
CA LEU A 156 -16.79 12.39 -12.91
C LEU A 156 -15.61 11.44 -12.70
N ILE A 157 -15.67 10.56 -11.69
CA ILE A 157 -14.65 9.52 -11.48
C ILE A 157 -14.59 8.60 -12.71
N HIS A 158 -15.74 8.10 -13.16
CA HIS A 158 -15.80 7.15 -14.27
C HIS A 158 -15.27 7.75 -15.59
N GLU A 159 -15.66 8.98 -15.92
CA GLU A 159 -15.15 9.69 -17.11
C GLU A 159 -13.66 10.03 -16.99
N GLY A 160 -13.19 10.35 -15.78
CA GLY A 160 -11.75 10.49 -15.50
C GLY A 160 -11.00 9.19 -15.79
N MET A 161 -11.52 8.06 -15.31
CA MET A 161 -10.90 6.75 -15.49
C MET A 161 -10.76 6.35 -16.97
N LYS A 162 -11.74 6.71 -17.82
CA LYS A 162 -11.68 6.46 -19.29
C LYS A 162 -10.51 7.17 -19.99
N LYS A 163 -9.96 8.24 -19.43
CA LYS A 163 -8.82 8.97 -20.02
C LYS A 163 -7.51 8.17 -19.97
N ASP A 164 -7.42 7.16 -19.11
CA ASP A 164 -6.25 6.31 -18.98
C ASP A 164 -6.29 5.14 -19.97
N ALA A 165 -5.27 5.04 -20.83
CA ALA A 165 -5.18 3.95 -21.82
C ALA A 165 -4.65 2.64 -21.22
N LYS A 166 -3.89 2.72 -20.13
CA LYS A 166 -3.31 1.54 -19.46
C LYS A 166 -4.32 0.94 -18.47
N PRO A 167 -4.37 -0.40 -18.33
CA PRO A 167 -5.14 -1.04 -17.28
C PRO A 167 -4.85 -0.41 -15.92
N MET A 168 -5.89 -0.09 -15.15
CA MET A 168 -5.77 0.64 -13.90
C MET A 168 -5.04 -0.16 -12.83
N GLU A 169 -5.19 -1.49 -12.83
CA GLU A 169 -4.46 -2.35 -11.90
C GLU A 169 -2.95 -2.34 -12.20
N GLN A 170 -2.53 -2.11 -13.44
CA GLN A 170 -1.10 -2.11 -13.81
C GLN A 170 -0.50 -0.72 -13.73
N ASN A 171 -1.32 0.31 -13.48
CA ASN A 171 -0.94 1.70 -13.49
C ASN A 171 -0.97 2.26 -12.05
N PRO A 172 0.21 2.52 -11.44
CA PRO A 172 0.27 3.19 -10.15
C PRO A 172 -0.59 4.45 -10.13
N PHE A 173 -1.26 4.74 -9.02
CA PHE A 173 -2.24 5.84 -9.02
C PHE A 173 -1.63 7.19 -9.43
N TRP A 174 -0.37 7.47 -9.07
CA TRP A 174 0.31 8.72 -9.42
C TRP A 174 0.64 8.87 -10.91
N THR A 175 0.51 7.81 -11.71
CA THR A 175 0.67 7.86 -13.18
C THR A 175 -0.67 7.85 -13.92
N ARG A 176 -1.81 7.86 -13.21
CA ARG A 176 -3.15 7.96 -13.81
C ARG A 176 -3.44 9.40 -14.23
N LYS A 177 -3.82 9.60 -15.48
CA LYS A 177 -3.93 10.94 -16.09
C LYS A 177 -4.94 11.84 -15.37
N TYR A 178 -6.10 11.30 -15.01
CA TYR A 178 -7.15 12.09 -14.34
C TYR A 178 -6.73 12.55 -12.94
N LEU A 179 -5.81 11.83 -12.27
CA LEU A 179 -5.27 12.23 -10.98
C LEU A 179 -4.16 13.29 -11.08
N GLY A 180 -3.71 13.61 -12.29
CA GLY A 180 -2.89 14.79 -12.58
C GLY A 180 -3.69 15.98 -13.15
N ASP A 181 -4.99 15.82 -13.39
CA ASP A 181 -5.86 16.83 -13.99
C ASP A 181 -6.40 17.78 -12.91
N PRO A 182 -6.01 19.08 -12.88
CA PRO A 182 -6.53 20.03 -11.90
C PRO A 182 -8.04 20.20 -11.99
N GLU A 183 -8.64 20.05 -13.17
CA GLU A 183 -10.08 20.18 -13.31
C GLU A 183 -10.83 19.02 -12.63
N PHE A 184 -10.29 17.80 -12.68
CA PHE A 184 -10.87 16.67 -11.96
C PHE A 184 -11.02 17.00 -10.47
N TYR A 185 -9.97 17.54 -9.84
CA TYR A 185 -10.02 17.92 -8.44
C TYR A 185 -10.96 19.10 -8.18
N ARG A 186 -10.94 20.13 -9.02
CA ARG A 186 -11.79 21.32 -8.83
C ARG A 186 -13.27 20.93 -8.84
N GLN A 187 -13.70 20.12 -9.81
CA GLN A 187 -15.07 19.63 -9.88
C GLN A 187 -15.39 18.67 -8.73
N SER A 188 -14.48 17.74 -8.40
CA SER A 188 -14.67 16.79 -7.30
C SER A 188 -14.87 17.49 -5.95
N PHE A 189 -14.01 18.46 -5.63
CA PHE A 189 -14.12 19.25 -4.39
C PHE A 189 -15.42 20.05 -4.34
N ALA A 190 -15.83 20.67 -5.46
CA ALA A 190 -17.08 21.43 -5.51
C ALA A 190 -18.30 20.52 -5.25
N LEU A 191 -18.34 19.35 -5.89
CA LEU A 191 -19.42 18.37 -5.72
C LEU A 191 -19.48 17.82 -4.29
N LEU A 192 -18.34 17.42 -3.72
CA LEU A 192 -18.31 16.87 -2.36
C LEU A 192 -18.57 17.93 -1.28
N LYS A 193 -18.15 19.19 -1.47
CA LYS A 193 -18.53 20.29 -0.57
C LYS A 193 -20.03 20.54 -0.59
N LYS A 194 -20.63 20.65 -1.77
CA LYS A 194 -22.10 20.77 -1.92
C LYS A 194 -22.83 19.59 -1.29
N ALA A 195 -22.31 18.37 -1.45
CA ALA A 195 -22.86 17.18 -0.81
C ALA A 195 -22.79 17.27 0.72
N ARG A 196 -21.63 17.63 1.31
CA ARG A 196 -21.46 17.79 2.76
C ARG A 196 -22.42 18.82 3.35
N GLU A 197 -22.55 19.97 2.69
CA GLU A 197 -23.47 21.05 3.11
C GLU A 197 -24.92 20.55 3.17
N ALA A 198 -25.36 19.86 2.12
CA ALA A 198 -26.73 19.35 1.99
C ALA A 198 -27.13 18.32 3.08
N VAL A 199 -26.15 17.65 3.69
CA VAL A 199 -26.39 16.64 4.74
C VAL A 199 -25.74 17.00 6.08
N SER A 200 -25.34 18.26 6.26
CA SER A 200 -24.62 18.72 7.47
C SER A 200 -25.37 18.49 8.78
N GLY A 201 -26.71 18.47 8.74
CA GLY A 201 -27.57 18.14 9.88
C GLY A 201 -27.81 16.65 10.13
N ASP A 202 -27.30 15.76 9.28
CA ASP A 202 -27.46 14.30 9.38
C ASP A 202 -26.09 13.64 9.53
N ALA A 203 -25.72 13.31 10.76
CA ALA A 203 -24.38 12.77 11.08
C ALA A 203 -24.07 11.47 10.32
N VAL A 204 -25.08 10.64 10.02
CA VAL A 204 -24.90 9.37 9.31
C VAL A 204 -24.60 9.64 7.84
N ARG A 205 -25.42 10.47 7.18
CA ARG A 205 -25.19 10.85 5.78
C ARG A 205 -23.91 11.66 5.61
N LEU A 206 -23.59 12.53 6.56
CA LEU A 206 -22.36 13.29 6.57
C LEU A 206 -21.13 12.37 6.66
N ALA A 207 -21.16 11.31 7.48
CA ALA A 207 -20.07 10.34 7.54
C ALA A 207 -19.85 9.61 6.20
N ARG A 208 -20.94 9.29 5.48
CA ARG A 208 -20.88 8.66 4.14
C ARG A 208 -20.20 9.57 3.11
N VAL A 209 -20.63 10.84 3.04
CA VAL A 209 -20.03 11.83 2.13
C VAL A 209 -18.58 12.13 2.53
N ASN A 210 -18.29 12.20 3.83
CA ASN A 210 -16.93 12.43 4.33
C ASN A 210 -15.99 11.25 4.01
N GLY A 211 -16.50 10.02 3.84
CA GLY A 211 -15.71 8.89 3.35
C GLY A 211 -15.10 9.18 1.97
N GLU A 212 -15.89 9.68 1.03
CA GLU A 212 -15.41 10.09 -0.29
C GLU A 212 -14.50 11.33 -0.23
N MET A 213 -14.82 12.31 0.63
CA MET A 213 -13.96 13.49 0.83
C MET A 213 -12.57 13.08 1.34
N LEU A 214 -12.52 12.18 2.31
CA LEU A 214 -11.28 11.67 2.88
C LEU A 214 -10.39 11.01 1.80
N ILE A 215 -10.99 10.22 0.91
CA ILE A 215 -10.28 9.59 -0.22
C ILE A 215 -9.75 10.67 -1.18
N LEU A 216 -10.57 11.67 -1.54
CA LEU A 216 -10.18 12.75 -2.45
C LEU A 216 -9.03 13.61 -1.89
N GLU A 217 -9.15 14.08 -0.64
CA GLU A 217 -8.13 14.94 -0.02
C GLU A 217 -6.81 14.21 0.16
N SER A 218 -6.86 12.95 0.61
CA SER A 218 -5.67 12.11 0.74
C SER A 218 -5.00 11.86 -0.60
N THR A 219 -5.79 11.72 -1.67
CA THR A 219 -5.27 11.59 -3.04
C THR A 219 -4.59 12.88 -3.47
N TYR A 220 -5.23 14.03 -3.26
CA TYR A 220 -4.67 15.34 -3.60
C TYR A 220 -3.31 15.60 -2.90
N LEU A 221 -3.20 15.21 -1.62
CA LEU A 221 -1.94 15.29 -0.87
C LEU A 221 -0.89 14.31 -1.40
N LYS A 222 -1.29 13.09 -1.77
CA LYS A 222 -0.39 12.05 -2.31
C LYS A 222 0.11 12.36 -3.72
N THR A 223 -0.65 13.13 -4.50
CA THR A 223 -0.29 13.58 -5.85
C THR A 223 0.17 15.03 -5.90
N TRP A 224 0.50 15.63 -4.75
CA TRP A 224 0.85 17.05 -4.61
C TRP A 224 1.87 17.55 -5.63
N GLU A 225 2.94 16.78 -5.83
CA GLU A 225 4.00 17.11 -6.78
C GLU A 225 3.58 16.86 -8.24
N THR A 226 2.65 15.93 -8.48
CA THR A 226 2.18 15.57 -9.83
C THR A 226 1.29 16.66 -10.44
N HIS A 227 0.41 17.27 -9.65
CA HIS A 227 -0.44 18.39 -10.10
C HIS A 227 0.09 19.77 -9.69
N ALA A 228 1.24 19.82 -8.99
CA ALA A 228 1.91 21.04 -8.54
C ALA A 228 1.03 22.02 -7.74
N ASN A 229 0.06 21.51 -6.98
CA ASN A 229 -0.94 22.28 -6.26
C ASN A 229 -1.65 23.33 -7.14
N ALA A 230 -2.09 22.92 -8.34
CA ALA A 230 -2.73 23.82 -9.30
C ALA A 230 -3.99 24.55 -8.77
N LEU A 231 -4.64 24.03 -7.72
CA LEU A 231 -5.80 24.65 -7.08
C LEU A 231 -5.40 25.68 -6.00
N LYS A 232 -4.10 25.82 -5.71
CA LYS A 232 -3.55 26.71 -4.66
C LYS A 232 -4.17 26.44 -3.28
N LEU A 233 -4.42 25.17 -2.97
CA LEU A 233 -4.95 24.77 -1.67
C LEU A 233 -3.87 24.87 -0.59
N ASN A 234 -4.29 25.10 0.65
CA ASN A 234 -3.39 25.08 1.79
C ASN A 234 -3.22 23.65 2.29
N LYS A 235 -1.98 23.14 2.24
CA LYS A 235 -1.66 21.77 2.67
C LYS A 235 -2.08 21.52 4.13
N SER A 236 -1.88 22.50 5.02
CA SER A 236 -2.24 22.34 6.43
C SER A 236 -3.74 22.33 6.66
N GLU A 237 -4.54 22.99 5.82
CA GLU A 237 -5.99 22.99 5.95
C GLU A 237 -6.59 21.65 5.53
N LEU A 238 -6.10 21.07 4.42
CA LEU A 238 -6.49 19.71 4.01
C LEU A 238 -6.15 18.68 5.07
N GLN A 239 -4.96 18.77 5.67
CA GLN A 239 -4.55 17.88 6.76
C GLN A 239 -5.50 18.00 7.97
N LYS A 240 -5.88 19.23 8.34
CA LYS A 240 -6.82 19.49 9.44
C LYS A 240 -8.24 19.00 9.13
N ASP A 241 -8.72 19.09 7.90
CA ASP A 241 -10.04 18.54 7.55
C ASP A 241 -10.03 17.02 7.63
N ILE A 242 -9.00 16.35 7.08
CA ILE A 242 -8.78 14.90 7.24
C ILE A 242 -8.81 14.50 8.72
N GLU A 243 -8.06 15.21 9.57
CA GLU A 243 -8.03 14.98 11.02
C GLU A 243 -9.41 15.09 11.67
N SER A 244 -10.20 16.08 11.24
CA SER A 244 -11.52 16.39 11.77
C SER A 244 -12.55 15.32 11.37
N ILE A 245 -12.57 14.90 10.11
CA ILE A 245 -13.59 13.99 9.59
C ILE A 245 -13.28 12.51 9.88
N MET A 246 -12.00 12.13 9.95
CA MET A 246 -11.54 10.74 10.08
C MET A 246 -12.23 9.97 11.23
N PRO A 247 -12.35 10.50 12.47
CA PRO A 247 -12.97 9.74 13.56
C PRO A 247 -14.43 9.36 13.28
N SER A 248 -15.19 10.22 12.60
CA SER A 248 -16.59 9.96 12.26
C SER A 248 -16.72 8.88 11.18
N VAL A 249 -15.90 8.98 10.13
CA VAL A 249 -15.85 7.99 9.04
C VAL A 249 -15.42 6.62 9.57
N MET A 250 -14.38 6.58 10.41
CA MET A 250 -13.88 5.33 10.98
C MET A 250 -14.88 4.66 11.91
N LYS A 251 -15.61 5.43 12.74
CA LYS A 251 -16.68 4.88 13.60
C LYS A 251 -17.88 4.39 12.80
N TYR A 252 -18.14 4.97 11.63
CA TYR A 252 -19.23 4.51 10.77
C TYR A 252 -18.94 3.12 10.18
N TYR A 253 -17.73 2.90 9.65
CA TYR A 253 -17.38 1.63 8.99
C TYR A 253 -16.86 0.54 9.93
N PHE A 254 -16.28 0.89 11.07
CA PHE A 254 -15.51 -0.06 11.88
C PHE A 254 -15.95 -0.12 13.34
N SER A 255 -16.04 -1.34 13.86
CA SER A 255 -16.30 -1.58 15.28
C SER A 255 -15.18 -1.00 16.17
N PRO A 256 -15.48 -0.65 17.43
CA PRO A 256 -14.46 -0.23 18.40
C PRO A 256 -13.33 -1.26 18.56
N LYS A 257 -13.64 -2.55 18.49
CA LYS A 257 -12.63 -3.64 18.55
C LYS A 257 -11.69 -3.62 17.36
N THR A 258 -12.21 -3.36 16.16
CA THR A 258 -11.38 -3.19 14.96
C THR A 258 -10.49 -1.95 15.12
N LEU A 259 -11.08 -0.82 15.51
CA LEU A 259 -10.34 0.42 15.71
C LEU A 259 -9.31 0.32 16.84
N GLN A 260 -9.50 -0.47 17.89
CA GLN A 260 -8.48 -0.66 18.93
C GLN A 260 -7.18 -1.28 18.38
N LYS A 261 -7.25 -2.05 17.29
CA LYS A 261 -6.05 -2.60 16.62
C LYS A 261 -5.23 -1.52 15.91
N TYR A 262 -5.87 -0.42 15.51
CA TYR A 262 -5.28 0.66 14.74
C TYR A 262 -5.28 1.96 15.57
N MET A 263 -4.13 2.57 15.80
CA MET A 263 -4.16 3.91 16.41
C MET A 263 -4.82 4.86 15.41
N ILE A 264 -5.94 5.49 15.77
CA ILE A 264 -6.63 6.46 14.89
C ILE A 264 -5.66 7.55 14.42
N LYS A 265 -4.70 7.96 15.28
CA LYS A 265 -3.65 8.91 14.90
C LYS A 265 -2.73 8.40 13.80
N ASP A 266 -2.37 7.10 13.78
CA ASP A 266 -1.56 6.52 12.70
C ASP A 266 -2.34 6.51 11.37
N LEU A 267 -3.65 6.26 11.43
CA LEU A 267 -4.53 6.35 10.26
C LEU A 267 -4.59 7.79 9.74
N ILE A 268 -4.83 8.74 10.64
CA ILE A 268 -4.81 10.17 10.32
C ILE A 268 -3.49 10.55 9.65
N ASP A 269 -2.34 10.21 10.25
CA ASP A 269 -1.04 10.60 9.72
C ASP A 269 -0.76 9.99 8.33
N SER A 270 -1.25 8.78 8.06
CA SER A 270 -1.16 8.12 6.75
C SER A 270 -2.02 8.80 5.68
N TYR A 271 -3.29 9.11 6.00
CA TYR A 271 -4.21 9.77 5.06
C TYR A 271 -3.81 11.23 4.83
N ALA A 272 -3.42 11.94 5.89
CA ALA A 272 -2.99 13.34 5.87
C ALA A 272 -1.54 13.54 5.34
N GLU A 273 -0.85 12.50 4.87
CA GLU A 273 0.54 12.59 4.37
C GLU A 273 1.46 13.31 5.38
N LYS A 274 1.26 13.05 6.67
CA LYS A 274 2.11 13.56 7.76
C LYS A 274 3.33 12.67 8.01
N ILE A 275 3.44 11.57 7.26
CA ILE A 275 4.60 10.69 7.24
C ILE A 275 5.80 11.43 6.63
N LYS A 276 6.49 12.22 7.45
CA LYS A 276 7.73 12.91 7.07
C LYS A 276 8.92 11.97 7.24
N VAL A 277 9.63 11.73 6.15
CA VAL A 277 10.97 11.14 6.15
C VAL A 277 11.97 12.18 5.70
N VAL A 278 12.98 12.47 6.52
CA VAL A 278 14.09 13.34 6.13
C VAL A 278 15.27 12.46 5.74
N GLN A 279 15.61 12.48 4.45
CA GLN A 279 16.77 11.76 3.93
C GLN A 279 18.06 12.41 4.44
N ALA A 280 18.94 11.62 5.07
CA ALA A 280 20.33 12.02 5.26
C ALA A 280 21.04 12.05 3.88
N LYS A 281 21.91 13.02 3.63
CA LYS A 281 22.65 13.10 2.37
C LYS A 281 23.41 11.78 2.14
N PRO A 282 23.43 11.21 0.93
CA PRO A 282 24.08 9.92 0.66
C PRO A 282 25.53 9.82 1.14
N GLU A 283 26.27 10.93 1.08
CA GLU A 283 27.64 11.05 1.57
C GLU A 283 27.79 10.98 3.10
N ASP A 284 26.72 11.19 3.87
CA ASP A 284 26.76 11.23 5.33
C ASP A 284 26.29 9.92 6.00
N VAL A 285 25.68 9.02 5.23
CA VAL A 285 25.06 7.78 5.75
C VAL A 285 26.09 6.75 6.21
N CYS A 286 27.22 6.63 5.53
CA CYS A 286 28.30 5.70 5.88
C CYS A 286 29.59 6.39 6.31
N LYS A 287 29.53 7.63 6.80
CA LYS A 287 30.67 8.25 7.49
C LYS A 287 30.68 7.75 8.95
N PRO A 288 31.76 7.08 9.40
CA PRO A 288 31.89 6.68 10.79
C PRO A 288 31.71 7.86 11.74
N LEU A 289 30.89 7.68 12.77
CA LEU A 289 30.65 8.68 13.80
C LEU A 289 31.55 8.39 15.00
N ASN A 290 32.56 9.22 15.19
CA ASN A 290 33.52 9.05 16.30
C ASN A 290 32.96 9.52 17.65
N ASP A 291 32.02 10.47 17.65
CA ASP A 291 31.53 11.13 18.87
C ASP A 291 30.11 10.68 19.29
N PHE A 292 29.58 9.62 18.68
CA PHE A 292 28.27 9.11 19.07
C PHE A 292 28.38 8.26 20.34
N ASP A 293 27.78 8.73 21.43
CA ASP A 293 27.65 7.98 22.68
C ASP A 293 26.30 7.22 22.72
N PRO A 294 26.30 5.88 22.53
CA PRO A 294 25.09 5.06 22.60
C PRO A 294 24.54 4.89 24.02
N MET A 295 25.28 5.30 25.05
CA MET A 295 24.87 5.20 26.47
C MET A 295 24.30 6.52 27.00
N LYS A 296 24.27 7.58 26.17
CA LYS A 296 23.67 8.86 26.54
C LYS A 296 22.21 8.69 26.95
N GLU A 297 21.80 9.45 27.97
CA GLU A 297 20.42 9.45 28.46
C GLU A 297 19.41 9.75 27.32
N GLY A 298 18.30 9.01 27.31
CA GLY A 298 17.25 9.11 26.30
C GLY A 298 17.50 8.32 25.00
N VAL A 299 18.69 7.75 24.80
CA VAL A 299 18.96 6.86 23.66
C VAL A 299 18.33 5.49 23.89
N ILE A 300 17.53 5.02 22.92
CA ILE A 300 17.01 3.65 22.93
C ILE A 300 18.03 2.78 22.20
N LEU A 301 18.91 2.14 22.95
CA LEU A 301 19.92 1.21 22.42
C LEU A 301 19.33 -0.19 22.24
N LEU A 302 19.57 -0.79 21.08
CA LEU A 302 19.01 -2.08 20.67
C LEU A 302 20.12 -3.04 20.29
N GLU A 303 20.08 -4.23 20.88
CA GLU A 303 20.99 -5.32 20.56
C GLU A 303 20.43 -6.16 19.41
N THR A 304 21.24 -7.06 18.86
CA THR A 304 20.79 -7.99 17.79
C THR A 304 19.49 -8.73 18.10
N LYS A 305 19.24 -9.09 19.37
CA LYS A 305 17.99 -9.76 19.81
C LYS A 305 16.75 -8.87 19.75
N ASP A 306 16.94 -7.55 19.84
CA ASP A 306 15.86 -6.57 19.86
C ASP A 306 15.49 -6.14 18.43
N ILE A 307 16.39 -6.37 17.45
CA ILE A 307 16.17 -6.07 16.05
C ILE A 307 15.28 -7.15 15.43
N LYS A 308 13.95 -6.94 15.39
CA LYS A 308 13.02 -7.89 14.78
C LYS A 308 12.99 -7.73 13.26
N GLY A 309 13.50 -8.73 12.55
CA GLY A 309 13.59 -8.75 11.09
C GLY A 309 14.97 -9.19 10.63
N GLY A 310 15.04 -9.75 9.43
CA GLY A 310 16.28 -10.03 8.71
C GLY A 310 17.22 -11.13 9.25
N GLY A 311 18.15 -11.54 8.38
CA GLY A 311 19.52 -11.98 8.64
C GLY A 311 19.75 -13.25 9.45
N ASN A 312 20.98 -13.76 9.43
CA ASN A 312 21.35 -14.87 10.28
C ASN A 312 22.36 -14.38 11.33
N HIS A 313 22.12 -14.77 12.57
CA HIS A 313 23.01 -14.44 13.66
C HIS A 313 24.30 -15.25 13.54
N LEU A 314 25.44 -14.62 13.80
CA LEU A 314 26.71 -15.29 14.01
C LEU A 314 27.47 -14.70 15.20
N VAL A 315 28.48 -15.45 15.63
CA VAL A 315 29.45 -15.01 16.61
C VAL A 315 30.55 -14.21 15.90
N ASP A 316 30.85 -13.02 16.41
CA ASP A 316 31.94 -12.17 15.92
C ASP A 316 32.60 -11.51 17.13
N ALA A 317 33.86 -11.83 17.39
CA ALA A 317 34.59 -11.31 18.55
C ALA A 317 34.75 -9.78 18.52
N ASP A 318 34.72 -9.17 17.33
CA ASP A 318 34.80 -7.72 17.17
C ASP A 318 33.45 -7.04 17.48
N ALA A 319 32.35 -7.80 17.53
CA ALA A 319 31.02 -7.25 17.79
C ALA A 319 30.78 -7.08 19.30
N PRO A 320 30.05 -6.02 19.72
CA PRO A 320 29.57 -5.92 21.09
C PRO A 320 28.82 -7.17 21.53
N LYS A 321 29.17 -7.70 22.72
CA LYS A 321 28.64 -8.96 23.25
C LYS A 321 28.86 -10.18 22.36
N GLY A 322 29.79 -10.11 21.41
CA GLY A 322 30.19 -11.22 20.55
C GLY A 322 29.14 -11.63 19.51
N LYS A 323 28.10 -10.83 19.26
CA LYS A 323 26.96 -11.21 18.39
C LYS A 323 26.69 -10.17 17.31
N THR A 324 26.42 -10.65 16.10
CA THR A 324 26.04 -9.81 14.97
C THR A 324 25.06 -10.53 14.05
N ILE A 325 24.38 -9.77 13.19
CA ILE A 325 23.54 -10.26 12.10
C ILE A 325 24.33 -10.09 10.80
N SER A 326 24.42 -11.14 9.97
CA SER A 326 25.11 -11.12 8.68
C SER A 326 24.17 -11.33 7.51
N ILE A 327 24.49 -10.69 6.38
CA ILE A 327 23.80 -10.92 5.11
C ILE A 327 24.29 -12.16 4.36
N SER A 328 25.47 -12.66 4.71
CA SER A 328 26.16 -13.76 4.02
C SER A 328 26.11 -15.09 4.76
N ALA A 329 25.77 -15.10 6.05
CA ALA A 329 25.85 -16.29 6.90
C ALA A 329 25.03 -17.51 6.45
N SER A 330 23.94 -17.34 5.68
CA SER A 330 23.17 -18.47 5.12
C SER A 330 23.34 -18.67 3.61
N LYS A 331 24.43 -18.16 3.03
CA LYS A 331 24.67 -18.19 1.59
C LYS A 331 25.90 -19.03 1.28
N SER A 332 25.92 -19.66 0.10
CA SER A 332 27.17 -20.23 -0.42
C SER A 332 28.20 -19.13 -0.62
N LYS A 333 29.48 -19.50 -0.73
CA LYS A 333 30.56 -18.54 -0.95
C LYS A 333 30.33 -17.73 -2.24
N GLU A 334 29.93 -18.39 -3.32
CA GLU A 334 29.66 -17.73 -4.61
C GLU A 334 28.47 -16.77 -4.51
N GLN A 335 27.39 -17.20 -3.84
CA GLN A 335 26.21 -16.35 -3.62
C GLN A 335 26.53 -15.11 -2.78
N ALA A 336 27.31 -15.28 -1.72
CA ALA A 336 27.76 -14.17 -0.89
C ALA A 336 28.63 -13.20 -1.70
N GLU A 337 29.63 -13.69 -2.43
CA GLU A 337 30.49 -12.84 -3.25
C GLU A 337 29.71 -12.03 -4.30
N GLU A 338 28.72 -12.64 -4.95
CA GLU A 338 27.85 -11.96 -5.91
C GLU A 338 27.03 -10.83 -5.27
N MET A 339 26.48 -11.06 -4.08
CA MET A 339 25.71 -10.05 -3.36
C MET A 339 26.51 -8.77 -3.07
N HIS A 340 27.82 -8.91 -2.84
CA HIS A 340 28.71 -7.81 -2.49
C HIS A 340 29.31 -7.06 -3.69
N LYS A 341 29.02 -7.47 -4.93
CA LYS A 341 29.42 -6.71 -6.13
C LYS A 341 28.58 -5.45 -6.33
N LYS A 342 27.40 -5.41 -5.73
CA LYS A 342 26.48 -4.27 -5.88
C LYS A 342 26.70 -3.22 -4.78
N PRO A 343 26.42 -1.95 -5.07
CA PRO A 343 26.48 -0.88 -4.09
C PRO A 343 25.60 -1.18 -2.88
N PHE A 344 26.03 -0.72 -1.72
CA PHE A 344 25.16 -0.71 -0.55
C PHE A 344 24.00 0.25 -0.78
N VAL A 345 22.81 -0.23 -0.45
CA VAL A 345 21.57 0.51 -0.54
C VAL A 345 20.82 0.34 0.76
N PHE A 346 20.04 1.33 1.14
CA PHE A 346 19.26 1.32 2.36
C PHE A 346 17.96 2.09 2.13
N GLY A 347 17.01 1.96 3.05
CA GLY A 347 15.81 2.76 2.97
C GLY A 347 14.81 2.46 4.08
N LEU A 348 13.72 3.23 4.03
CA LEU A 348 12.54 3.01 4.85
C LEU A 348 11.42 2.48 3.98
N TYR A 349 10.76 1.44 4.47
CA TYR A 349 9.61 0.84 3.84
C TYR A 349 8.46 0.84 4.84
N GLU A 350 7.32 1.34 4.42
CA GLU A 350 6.10 1.30 5.19
C GLU A 350 5.31 0.08 4.74
N LYS A 351 5.26 -0.93 5.61
CA LYS A 351 4.73 -2.25 5.28
C LYS A 351 3.25 -2.19 4.90
N ASP A 352 2.48 -1.33 5.54
CA ASP A 352 1.02 -1.37 5.46
C ASP A 352 0.51 -0.76 4.14
N SER A 353 1.17 0.26 3.63
CA SER A 353 0.94 0.90 2.32
C SER A 353 1.86 0.35 1.22
N GLN A 354 2.75 -0.58 1.56
CA GLN A 354 3.74 -1.16 0.67
C GLN A 354 4.62 -0.13 -0.06
N LYS A 355 4.89 1.01 0.58
CA LYS A 355 5.65 2.11 -0.02
C LYS A 355 7.09 2.15 0.47
N HIS A 356 8.01 2.36 -0.46
CA HIS A 356 9.31 2.91 -0.12
C HIS A 356 9.13 4.38 0.27
N LEU A 357 9.28 4.68 1.57
CA LEU A 357 9.29 6.06 2.05
C LEU A 357 10.64 6.73 1.80
N LEU A 358 11.69 5.92 1.68
CA LEU A 358 13.05 6.36 1.37
C LEU A 358 13.82 5.22 0.72
N SER A 359 14.66 5.58 -0.26
CA SER A 359 15.70 4.73 -0.81
C SER A 359 16.97 5.56 -0.99
N GLY A 360 18.09 5.06 -0.47
CA GLY A 360 19.41 5.66 -0.59
C GLY A 360 20.44 4.65 -1.09
N ARG A 361 21.48 5.17 -1.74
CA ARG A 361 22.61 4.40 -2.27
C ARG A 361 23.90 5.02 -1.75
N VAL A 362 24.81 4.18 -1.27
CA VAL A 362 26.16 4.59 -0.84
C VAL A 362 27.17 4.03 -1.83
N PHE A 363 28.01 4.92 -2.37
CA PHE A 363 29.09 4.54 -3.29
C PHE A 363 30.31 4.04 -2.51
N ALA A 364 31.08 3.14 -3.12
CA ALA A 364 32.25 2.52 -2.49
C ALA A 364 33.28 3.56 -1.99
N ALA A 365 33.43 4.69 -2.69
CA ALA A 365 34.33 5.78 -2.28
C ALA A 365 33.96 6.41 -0.92
N ASN A 366 32.70 6.27 -0.48
CA ASN A 366 32.19 6.82 0.77
C ASN A 366 32.14 5.76 1.89
N MET A 367 32.63 4.54 1.63
CA MET A 367 32.65 3.46 2.62
C MET A 367 33.91 3.50 3.48
N PRO A 368 33.82 3.11 4.76
CA PRO A 368 35.00 2.96 5.60
C PRO A 368 35.98 1.94 4.97
N GLN A 369 37.28 2.17 5.17
CA GLN A 369 38.35 1.29 4.69
C GLN A 369 39.08 0.63 5.85
N ASP A 370 38.35 0.14 6.86
CA ASP A 370 38.95 -0.26 8.15
C ASP A 370 38.58 -1.67 8.66
N ASP A 371 37.64 -2.38 8.01
CA ASP A 371 37.12 -3.68 8.46
C ASP A 371 36.59 -3.64 9.93
N LYS A 372 36.10 -2.50 10.42
CA LYS A 372 35.65 -2.31 11.82
C LYS A 372 34.15 -2.01 11.94
N TYR A 373 33.62 -2.27 13.14
CA TYR A 373 32.29 -1.79 13.51
C TYR A 373 32.34 -0.29 13.78
N ASN A 374 31.47 0.45 13.09
CA ASN A 374 31.36 1.89 13.19
C ASN A 374 29.88 2.29 13.28
N TRP A 375 29.61 3.36 14.03
CA TRP A 375 28.26 3.91 14.11
C TRP A 375 27.97 4.80 12.92
N TYR A 376 26.77 4.64 12.37
CA TYR A 376 26.28 5.35 11.19
C TYR A 376 24.91 5.94 11.44
N SER A 377 24.70 7.19 11.02
CA SER A 377 23.38 7.84 11.01
C SER A 377 22.68 7.55 9.69
N ILE A 378 21.60 6.78 9.71
CA ILE A 378 20.94 6.33 8.47
C ILE A 378 19.83 7.28 8.02
N VAL A 379 18.95 7.66 8.94
CA VAL A 379 17.75 8.43 8.63
C VAL A 379 17.23 9.16 9.87
N THR A 380 16.54 10.28 9.67
CA THR A 380 15.69 10.88 10.71
C THR A 380 14.24 10.71 10.31
N THR A 381 13.45 10.07 11.15
CA THR A 381 12.05 9.73 10.85
C THR A 381 11.22 9.64 12.12
N ARG A 382 9.90 9.83 11.98
CA ARG A 382 8.95 9.37 12.99
C ARG A 382 8.78 7.87 12.90
N LEU A 383 8.52 7.23 14.04
CA LEU A 383 8.24 5.80 14.04
C LEU A 383 6.75 5.57 13.76
N TYR A 384 6.46 4.51 13.01
CA TYR A 384 5.10 4.03 12.74
C TYR A 384 5.11 2.52 12.90
N ARG A 385 4.02 1.90 13.36
CA ARG A 385 3.98 0.45 13.64
C ARG A 385 4.45 -0.43 12.47
N GLY A 386 4.11 -0.05 11.23
CA GLY A 386 4.47 -0.76 10.00
C GLY A 386 5.86 -0.45 9.43
N LEU A 387 6.65 0.42 10.09
CA LEU A 387 7.90 0.91 9.54
C LEU A 387 9.02 -0.12 9.60
N ILE A 388 9.69 -0.33 8.46
CA ILE A 388 10.84 -1.22 8.28
C ILE A 388 12.02 -0.41 7.76
N LEU A 389 13.15 -0.47 8.45
CA LEU A 389 14.45 -0.07 7.92
C LEU A 389 15.06 -1.28 7.20
N TRP A 390 15.47 -1.12 5.95
CA TRP A 390 16.20 -2.15 5.21
C TRP A 390 17.60 -1.63 4.83
N LEU A 391 18.59 -2.50 4.91
CA LEU A 391 20.02 -2.19 4.82
C LEU A 391 20.70 -3.17 3.87
N HIS A 392 20.26 -3.22 2.61
CA HIS A 392 20.83 -3.90 1.44
C HIS A 392 19.69 -4.40 0.55
N GLN A 393 19.92 -4.47 -0.78
CA GLN A 393 18.91 -4.88 -1.78
C GLN A 393 18.34 -6.28 -1.57
N SER A 394 19.02 -7.15 -0.81
CA SER A 394 18.53 -8.51 -0.53
C SER A 394 17.43 -8.54 0.53
N TRP A 395 17.17 -7.44 1.23
CA TRP A 395 16.27 -7.36 2.39
C TRP A 395 16.63 -8.27 3.58
N ILE A 396 17.70 -9.07 3.43
CA ILE A 396 18.21 -9.94 4.49
C ILE A 396 18.59 -9.09 5.68
N LEU A 397 19.25 -7.95 5.52
CA LEU A 397 19.40 -7.02 6.65
C LEU A 397 18.20 -6.08 6.68
N SER A 398 17.21 -6.39 7.50
CA SER A 398 16.05 -5.54 7.71
C SER A 398 15.63 -5.53 9.17
N TRP A 399 15.04 -4.43 9.61
CA TRP A 399 14.60 -4.22 10.98
C TRP A 399 13.23 -3.57 10.97
N LYS A 400 12.25 -4.21 11.61
CA LYS A 400 10.93 -3.66 11.91
C LYS A 400 11.04 -2.57 12.99
N ILE A 401 11.69 -1.46 12.64
CA ILE A 401 11.95 -0.32 13.50
C ILE A 401 10.67 0.25 14.13
N GLY A 402 9.54 0.10 13.44
CA GLY A 402 8.20 0.44 13.89
C GLY A 402 7.71 -0.24 15.17
N GLN A 403 8.34 -1.34 15.59
CA GLN A 403 8.04 -1.98 16.86
C GLN A 403 8.30 -1.08 18.08
N ASN A 404 9.17 -0.06 17.93
CA ASN A 404 9.54 0.88 18.99
C ASN A 404 8.65 2.13 18.97
N PHE A 405 7.59 2.12 18.16
CA PHE A 405 6.60 3.18 18.13
C PHE A 405 5.92 3.34 19.50
N ASN A 406 5.91 4.58 20.01
CA ASN A 406 5.20 4.94 21.23
C ASN A 406 3.97 5.78 20.88
N SER A 407 2.78 5.20 21.08
CA SER A 407 1.52 5.89 20.81
C SER A 407 1.23 7.08 21.73
N ALA A 408 1.94 7.22 22.86
CA ALA A 408 1.82 8.39 23.72
C ALA A 408 2.56 9.62 23.17
N THR A 409 3.55 9.41 22.30
CA THR A 409 4.36 10.49 21.69
C THR A 409 4.61 10.23 20.19
N PRO A 410 3.57 10.10 19.36
CA PRO A 410 3.71 9.65 17.97
C PRO A 410 4.27 10.74 17.02
N GLU A 411 4.20 12.02 17.41
CA GLU A 411 4.86 13.13 16.71
C GLU A 411 6.39 13.14 16.88
N LYS A 412 6.89 12.44 17.91
CA LYS A 412 8.30 12.39 18.23
C LYS A 412 9.10 11.77 17.09
N SER A 413 10.08 12.52 16.59
CA SER A 413 11.01 12.03 15.58
C SER A 413 12.26 11.46 16.21
N TYR A 414 12.88 10.51 15.52
CA TYR A 414 14.06 9.79 15.96
C TYR A 414 15.10 9.83 14.87
N LYS A 415 16.33 10.15 15.25
CA LYS A 415 17.50 9.87 14.43
C LYS A 415 17.91 8.43 14.64
N VAL A 416 18.02 7.69 13.55
CA VAL A 416 18.24 6.25 13.54
C VAL A 416 19.70 5.97 13.25
N TYR A 417 20.35 5.31 14.20
CA TYR A 417 21.74 4.91 14.10
C TYR A 417 21.86 3.40 14.02
N VAL A 418 22.88 2.91 13.30
CA VAL A 418 23.21 1.49 13.22
C VAL A 418 24.72 1.31 13.38
N LEU A 419 25.11 0.25 14.08
CA LEU A 419 26.49 -0.17 14.24
C LEU A 419 26.77 -1.26 13.20
N LEU A 420 27.38 -0.86 12.07
CA LEU A 420 27.68 -1.76 10.96
C LEU A 420 29.18 -2.01 10.84
N LYS A 421 29.53 -3.19 10.33
CA LYS A 421 30.87 -3.51 9.83
C LYS A 421 30.75 -3.92 8.37
N PHE A 422 31.39 -3.14 7.51
CA PHE A 422 31.64 -3.50 6.12
C PHE A 422 33.01 -4.18 6.10
N GLN A 423 33.06 -5.45 5.69
CA GLN A 423 34.32 -6.17 5.69
C GLN A 423 34.60 -6.94 4.40
N GLY A 424 35.87 -7.20 4.13
CA GLY A 424 36.33 -8.01 3.00
C GLY A 424 36.48 -7.22 1.70
N LYS A 425 37.03 -7.89 0.69
CA LYS A 425 37.44 -7.30 -0.61
C LYS A 425 36.34 -6.54 -1.37
N GLY A 426 35.06 -6.80 -1.06
CA GLY A 426 33.92 -6.07 -1.63
C GLY A 426 33.77 -4.64 -1.10
N TYR A 427 34.38 -4.32 0.03
CA TYR A 427 34.23 -3.03 0.71
C TYR A 427 35.56 -2.38 1.09
N VAL A 428 36.53 -3.17 1.56
CA VAL A 428 37.80 -2.70 2.10
C VAL A 428 38.93 -3.15 1.18
N LYS A 429 39.73 -2.18 0.72
CA LYS A 429 40.92 -2.44 -0.11
C LYS A 429 41.88 -3.38 0.63
N ASP A 430 42.39 -4.37 -0.08
CA ASP A 430 43.38 -5.36 0.40
C ASP A 430 42.92 -6.28 1.56
N SER A 431 41.66 -6.19 1.99
CA SER A 431 41.12 -7.08 3.02
C SER A 431 41.13 -8.55 2.59
N LYS A 432 41.61 -9.41 3.50
CA LYS A 432 41.64 -10.88 3.32
C LYS A 432 40.40 -11.57 3.88
N LYS A 433 39.50 -10.83 4.52
CA LYS A 433 38.26 -11.39 5.09
C LYS A 433 37.26 -11.68 3.96
N GLN A 434 36.35 -12.62 4.22
CA GLN A 434 35.18 -12.81 3.36
C GLN A 434 34.34 -11.53 3.37
N SER A 435 33.91 -11.10 2.18
CA SER A 435 33.01 -9.96 2.03
C SER A 435 31.74 -10.18 2.84
N ASP A 436 31.37 -9.20 3.67
CA ASP A 436 30.14 -9.25 4.47
C ASP A 436 29.69 -7.84 4.89
N ILE A 437 28.39 -7.70 5.16
CA ILE A 437 27.83 -6.55 5.87
C ILE A 437 27.19 -7.09 7.15
N ARG A 438 27.66 -6.59 8.28
CA ARG A 438 27.28 -7.06 9.61
C ARG A 438 26.64 -5.97 10.43
N LEU A 439 25.51 -6.26 11.08
CA LEU A 439 24.81 -5.36 12.00
C LEU A 439 24.87 -5.90 13.42
N ALA A 440 25.54 -5.16 14.30
CA ALA A 440 25.70 -5.57 15.69
C ALA A 440 24.69 -4.88 16.63
N ARG A 441 24.37 -3.61 16.38
CA ARG A 441 23.45 -2.80 17.20
C ARG A 441 22.70 -1.77 16.38
N ALA A 442 21.62 -1.26 16.93
CA ALA A 442 20.94 -0.07 16.45
C ALA A 442 20.63 0.87 17.62
N ALA A 443 20.41 2.15 17.34
CA ALA A 443 19.97 3.11 18.34
C ALA A 443 18.94 4.09 17.76
N LEU A 444 17.96 4.45 18.59
CA LEU A 444 16.98 5.49 18.28
C LEU A 444 17.23 6.66 19.22
N VAL A 445 17.55 7.82 18.65
CA VAL A 445 17.81 9.05 19.41
C VAL A 445 16.64 10.01 19.20
N PRO A 446 15.81 10.24 20.23
CA PRO A 446 14.84 11.32 20.26
C PRO A 446 15.40 12.62 19.69
N GLN A 447 14.67 13.25 18.79
CA GLN A 447 14.95 14.64 18.40
C GLN A 447 14.03 15.56 19.18
N GLU A 448 14.59 16.65 19.70
CA GLU A 448 13.79 17.76 20.23
C GLU A 448 13.15 18.48 19.04
N GLU A 449 11.85 18.80 19.16
CA GLU A 449 11.19 19.64 18.16
C GLU A 449 11.85 21.02 18.18
N LYS A 450 12.41 21.45 17.04
CA LYS A 450 12.89 22.83 16.84
C LYS A 450 11.76 23.72 16.35
#